data_AF-A0A699Z1A4-F1
#
_entry.id   AF-A0A699Z1A4-F1
#
_cell.length_a   1.000
_cell.length_b   1.000
_cell.length_c   1.000
_cell.angle_alpha   90.00
_cell.angle_beta   90.00
_cell.angle_gamma   90.00
#
_symmetry.space_group_name_H-M   'P 1'
#
loop_
_entity.id
_entity.type
_entity.pdbx_description
1 polymer ?
#
loop_
_entity_poly.entity_id
_entity_poly.type
_entity_poly.pdbx_seq_one_letter_code
_entity_poly.pdbx_strand_id
1 'polypeptide(L)'
;MTTVICLDDYHCLDRNGRKEKGVTALAPEAQDFDLMHNQVKALKEGKSVDKPIYNHVTGLLDPAETIKAPKILVIEGLHPFYDQRVRDLLDFKIYLDISDEIKFAWKI
;
A
#
# COMPACT_ATOMS: atom_id res chain seq x y z
N MET A 1 -19.05 2.06 -8.34
CA MET A 1 -18.25 2.96 -7.49
C MET A 1 -16.91 2.27 -7.27
N THR A 2 -15.84 2.99 -7.53
CA THR A 2 -14.46 2.53 -7.39
C THR A 2 -13.86 3.20 -6.16
N THR A 3 -13.10 2.44 -5.36
CA THR A 3 -12.28 2.99 -4.28
C THR A 3 -10.83 2.64 -4.58
N VAL A 4 -9.94 3.61 -4.38
CA VAL A 4 -8.48 3.43 -4.50
C VAL A 4 -7.88 3.45 -3.10
N ILE A 5 -7.03 2.49 -2.79
CA ILE A 5 -6.25 2.42 -1.54
C ILE A 5 -4.77 2.52 -1.89
N CYS A 6 -4.08 3.48 -1.25
CA CYS A 6 -2.64 3.59 -1.32
C CYS A 6 -2.00 2.57 -0.38
N LEU A 7 -1.00 1.81 -0.85
CA LEU A 7 -0.35 0.77 -0.05
C LEU A 7 0.66 1.32 0.96
N ASP A 8 1.00 2.61 0.91
CA ASP A 8 1.80 3.26 1.94
C ASP A 8 1.06 3.29 3.29
N ASP A 9 -0.29 3.22 3.28
CA ASP A 9 -1.11 3.09 4.49
C ASP A 9 -0.76 1.86 5.33
N TYR A 10 -0.22 0.81 4.70
CA TYR A 10 0.17 -0.43 5.38
C TYR A 10 1.61 -0.42 5.90
N HIS A 11 2.26 0.74 5.95
CA HIS A 11 3.58 0.85 6.56
C HIS A 11 3.55 0.44 8.05
N CYS A 12 4.47 -0.45 8.44
CA CYS A 12 4.68 -0.79 9.85
C CYS A 12 5.69 0.14 10.54
N LEU A 13 6.40 0.95 9.75
CA LEU A 13 7.35 1.96 10.22
C LEU A 13 7.03 3.30 9.59
N ASP A 14 6.85 4.31 10.43
CA ASP A 14 6.71 5.70 10.00
C ASP A 14 8.04 6.25 9.44
N ARG A 15 8.05 7.52 9.00
CA ARG A 15 9.24 8.14 8.40
C ARG A 15 10.45 8.15 9.35
N ASN A 16 10.23 8.37 10.63
CA ASN A 16 11.30 8.42 11.63
C ASN A 16 11.77 7.01 11.97
N GLY A 17 10.85 6.07 12.17
CA GLY A 17 11.17 4.66 12.43
C GLY A 17 11.98 4.02 11.30
N ARG A 18 11.66 4.33 10.03
CA ARG A 18 12.48 3.89 8.88
C ARG A 18 13.89 4.49 8.91
N LYS A 19 14.01 5.77 9.25
CA LYS A 19 15.30 6.46 9.37
C LYS A 19 16.17 5.86 10.48
N GLU A 20 15.59 5.60 11.65
CA GLU A 20 16.29 4.99 12.79
C GLU A 20 16.76 3.57 12.50
N LYS A 21 15.92 2.77 11.84
CA LYS A 21 16.24 1.39 11.44
C LYS A 21 17.17 1.32 10.22
N GLY A 22 17.38 2.44 9.51
CA GLY A 22 18.22 2.49 8.32
C GLY A 22 17.64 1.75 7.10
N VAL A 23 16.31 1.69 6.99
CA VAL A 23 15.60 1.03 5.88
C VAL A 23 14.80 2.04 5.05
N THR A 24 14.58 1.74 3.78
CA THR A 24 13.74 2.57 2.90
C THR A 24 12.28 2.09 2.92
N ALA A 25 11.36 2.87 2.33
CA ALA A 25 9.99 2.42 2.13
C ALA A 25 9.87 1.26 1.12
N LEU A 26 10.90 1.00 0.31
CA LEU A 26 10.94 -0.12 -0.62
C LEU A 26 11.23 -1.45 0.10
N ALA A 27 11.81 -1.39 1.30
CA ALA A 27 12.19 -2.56 2.08
C ALA A 27 10.95 -3.29 2.58
N PRO A 28 10.80 -4.60 2.32
CA PRO A 28 9.66 -5.38 2.79
C PRO A 28 9.45 -5.31 4.31
N GLU A 29 10.52 -5.13 5.08
CA GLU A 29 10.50 -5.01 6.55
C GLU A 29 9.93 -3.69 7.07
N ALA A 30 9.56 -2.77 6.17
CA ALA A 30 8.84 -1.53 6.49
C ALA A 30 7.34 -1.63 6.19
N GLN A 31 6.84 -2.80 5.77
CA GLN A 31 5.45 -3.02 5.35
C GLN A 31 4.77 -4.12 6.18
N ASP A 32 3.51 -3.90 6.54
CA ASP A 32 2.65 -4.90 7.19
C ASP A 32 1.83 -5.68 6.15
N PHE A 33 2.44 -6.73 5.59
CA PHE A 33 1.77 -7.59 4.62
C PHE A 33 0.65 -8.44 5.22
N ASP A 34 0.69 -8.72 6.53
CA ASP A 34 -0.36 -9.47 7.20
C ASP A 34 -1.64 -8.64 7.29
N LEU A 35 -1.52 -7.39 7.74
CA LEU A 35 -2.64 -6.44 7.77
C LEU A 35 -3.17 -6.16 6.36
N MET A 36 -2.28 -5.94 5.39
CA MET A 36 -2.65 -5.73 3.98
C MET A 36 -3.46 -6.91 3.44
N HIS A 37 -2.95 -8.14 3.58
CA HIS A 37 -3.67 -9.34 3.13
C HIS A 37 -5.04 -9.46 3.80
N ASN A 38 -5.10 -9.31 5.12
CA ASN A 38 -6.33 -9.49 5.87
C ASN A 38 -7.41 -8.48 5.46
N GLN A 39 -7.03 -7.21 5.26
CA GLN A 39 -7.97 -6.16 4.88
C GLN A 39 -8.38 -6.24 3.41
N VAL A 40 -7.44 -6.51 2.48
CA VAL A 40 -7.77 -6.70 1.07
C VAL A 40 -8.72 -7.90 0.91
N LYS A 41 -8.47 -9.00 1.62
CA LYS A 41 -9.35 -10.16 1.63
C LYS A 41 -10.74 -9.82 2.16
N ALA A 42 -10.83 -9.11 3.29
CA ALA A 42 -12.11 -8.70 3.88
C ALA A 42 -12.92 -7.82 2.92
N LEU A 43 -12.29 -6.85 2.26
CA LEU A 43 -12.92 -6.00 1.26
C LEU A 43 -13.42 -6.81 0.05
N LYS A 44 -12.63 -7.78 -0.43
CA LYS A 44 -13.05 -8.70 -1.50
C LYS A 44 -14.25 -9.57 -1.11
N GLU A 45 -14.35 -9.93 0.17
CA GLU A 45 -15.50 -10.65 0.76
C GLU A 45 -16.70 -9.75 1.08
N GLY A 46 -16.67 -8.46 0.73
CA GLY A 46 -17.78 -7.53 0.98
C GLY A 46 -17.84 -6.95 2.40
N LYS A 47 -16.78 -7.10 3.20
CA LYS A 47 -16.71 -6.60 4.58
C LYS A 47 -15.98 -5.26 4.63
N SER A 48 -16.45 -4.35 5.46
CA SER A 48 -15.73 -3.09 5.75
C SER A 48 -14.50 -3.36 6.62
N VAL A 49 -13.50 -2.49 6.51
CA VAL A 49 -12.27 -2.54 7.30
C VAL A 49 -11.93 -1.16 7.84
N ASP A 50 -11.24 -1.10 8.98
CA ASP A 50 -10.62 0.13 9.49
C ASP A 50 -9.16 0.15 9.04
N LYS A 51 -8.92 0.86 7.94
CA LYS A 51 -7.61 0.95 7.29
C LYS A 51 -6.80 2.08 7.94
N PRO A 52 -5.55 1.85 8.38
CA PRO A 52 -4.65 2.93 8.80
C PRO A 52 -4.48 4.00 7.72
N ILE A 53 -3.94 5.16 8.11
CA ILE A 53 -3.59 6.23 7.18
C ILE A 53 -2.12 6.56 7.35
N TYR A 54 -1.34 6.46 6.28
CA TYR A 54 0.02 7.02 6.27
C TYR A 54 -0.02 8.46 5.77
N ASN A 55 0.22 9.40 6.68
CA ASN A 55 0.15 10.82 6.36
C ASN A 55 1.47 11.30 5.76
N HIS A 56 1.47 11.58 4.46
CA HIS A 56 2.68 12.05 3.76
C HIS A 56 3.17 13.44 4.19
N VAL A 57 2.32 14.28 4.81
CA VAL A 57 2.72 15.60 5.32
C VAL A 57 3.55 15.44 6.59
N THR A 58 3.02 14.72 7.59
CA THR A 58 3.68 14.52 8.88
C THR A 58 4.71 13.39 8.85
N GLY A 59 4.53 12.42 7.96
CA GLY A 59 5.31 11.19 7.90
C GLY A 59 4.94 10.17 8.99
N LEU A 60 3.75 10.30 9.59
CA LEU A 60 3.27 9.47 10.71
C LEU A 60 2.12 8.54 10.27
N LEU A 61 1.83 7.55 11.11
CA LEU A 61 0.66 6.68 11.00
C LEU A 61 -0.50 7.31 11.79
N ASP A 62 -1.46 7.85 11.07
CA ASP A 62 -2.66 8.48 11.61
C ASP A 62 -3.73 7.41 11.96
N PRO A 63 -4.75 7.76 12.79
CA PRO A 63 -5.85 6.86 13.11
C PRO A 63 -6.56 6.32 11.86
N ALA A 64 -7.06 5.10 11.98
CA ALA A 64 -7.70 4.41 10.86
C ALA A 64 -9.00 5.07 10.41
N GLU A 65 -9.30 4.92 9.11
CA GLU A 65 -10.58 5.25 8.51
C GLU A 65 -11.35 3.99 8.09
N THR A 66 -12.68 4.04 8.20
CA THR A 66 -13.52 2.93 7.76
C THR A 66 -13.71 2.95 6.25
N ILE A 67 -13.21 1.90 5.59
CA ILE A 67 -13.42 1.66 4.16
C ILE A 67 -14.54 0.63 3.98
N LYS A 68 -15.59 1.01 3.25
CA LYS A 68 -16.64 0.08 2.82
C LYS A 68 -16.20 -0.67 1.57
N ALA A 69 -16.58 -1.94 1.46
CA ALA A 69 -16.28 -2.75 0.28
C ALA A 69 -16.87 -2.14 -1.00
N PRO A 70 -16.02 -1.73 -1.98
CA PRO A 70 -16.49 -1.18 -3.25
C PRO A 70 -16.83 -2.30 -4.24
N LYS A 71 -17.46 -1.93 -5.37
CA LYS A 71 -17.59 -2.87 -6.51
C LYS A 71 -16.25 -3.10 -7.22
N ILE A 72 -15.39 -2.09 -7.23
CA ILE A 72 -14.04 -2.15 -7.79
C ILE A 72 -13.10 -1.57 -6.74
N LEU A 73 -12.17 -2.39 -6.25
CA LEU A 73 -11.08 -1.95 -5.39
C LEU A 73 -9.80 -1.91 -6.23
N VAL A 74 -9.12 -0.78 -6.21
CA VAL A 74 -7.76 -0.65 -6.76
C VAL A 74 -6.82 -0.48 -5.57
N ILE A 75 -5.84 -1.38 -5.45
CA ILE A 75 -4.71 -1.17 -4.57
C ILE A 75 -3.52 -0.70 -5.40
N GLU A 76 -2.89 0.39 -4.99
CA GLU A 76 -1.78 1.01 -5.73
C GLU A 76 -0.63 1.33 -4.78
N GLY A 77 0.60 1.24 -5.27
CA GLY A 77 1.80 1.56 -4.50
C GLY A 77 2.95 0.63 -4.85
N LEU A 78 3.91 0.52 -3.93
CA LEU A 78 5.20 -0.14 -4.17
C LEU A 78 5.13 -1.68 -4.20
N HIS A 79 4.21 -2.29 -3.44
CA HIS A 79 4.20 -3.73 -3.21
C HIS A 79 2.86 -4.47 -3.48
N PRO A 80 2.01 -4.07 -4.44
CA PRO A 80 0.70 -4.71 -4.62
C PRO A 80 0.80 -6.19 -5.00
N PHE A 81 1.92 -6.59 -5.60
CA PHE A 81 2.16 -7.98 -6.04
C PHE A 81 3.27 -8.66 -5.26
N TYR A 82 3.84 -8.05 -4.21
CA TYR A 82 5.00 -8.60 -3.52
C TYR A 82 4.63 -9.87 -2.73
N ASP A 83 3.66 -9.77 -1.83
CA ASP A 83 3.17 -10.89 -1.03
C ASP A 83 2.26 -11.81 -1.87
N GLN A 84 2.54 -13.11 -1.87
CA GLN A 84 1.81 -14.09 -2.66
C GLN A 84 0.32 -14.14 -2.28
N ARG A 85 -0.02 -13.98 -0.99
CA ARG A 85 -1.40 -14.05 -0.51
C ARG A 85 -2.21 -12.85 -1.00
N VAL A 86 -1.62 -11.66 -1.03
CA VAL A 86 -2.25 -10.47 -1.65
C VAL A 86 -2.38 -10.68 -3.16
N ARG A 87 -1.33 -11.18 -3.81
CA ARG A 87 -1.28 -11.42 -5.26
C ARG A 87 -2.39 -12.38 -5.73
N ASP A 88 -2.71 -13.40 -4.94
CA ASP A 88 -3.76 -14.39 -5.24
C ASP A 88 -5.18 -13.82 -5.09
N LEU A 89 -5.34 -12.66 -4.46
CA LEU A 89 -6.62 -11.95 -4.35
C LEU A 89 -6.88 -11.01 -5.54
N LEU A 90 -5.92 -10.81 -6.45
CA LEU A 90 -6.05 -9.83 -7.54
C LEU A 90 -6.67 -10.43 -8.80
N ASP A 91 -7.70 -9.77 -9.31
CA ASP A 91 -8.36 -10.17 -10.55
C ASP A 91 -7.64 -9.63 -11.80
N PHE A 92 -6.90 -8.52 -11.66
CA PHE A 92 -6.11 -7.91 -12.72
C PHE A 92 -4.89 -7.18 -12.14
N LYS A 93 -3.77 -7.14 -12.88
CA LYS A 93 -2.48 -6.57 -12.42
C LYS A 93 -1.90 -5.64 -13.48
N ILE A 94 -1.47 -4.46 -13.05
CA ILE A 94 -0.76 -3.47 -13.87
C ILE A 94 0.57 -3.17 -13.18
N TYR A 95 1.68 -3.28 -13.92
CA TYR A 95 2.99 -2.84 -13.47
C TYR A 95 3.46 -1.73 -14.42
N LEU A 96 3.70 -0.55 -13.88
CA LEU A 96 4.22 0.58 -14.64
C LEU A 96 5.75 0.56 -14.57
N ASP A 97 6.37 -0.06 -15.57
CA ASP A 97 7.82 -0.13 -15.68
C ASP A 97 8.36 1.11 -16.40
N ILE A 98 9.11 1.95 -15.66
CA ILE A 98 9.72 3.17 -16.19
C ILE A 98 11.24 2.96 -16.20
N SER A 99 11.86 3.11 -17.37
CA SER A 99 13.32 3.05 -17.53
C SER A 99 14.01 4.15 -16.74
N ASP A 100 15.22 3.89 -16.25
CA ASP A 100 15.94 4.84 -15.40
C ASP A 100 16.28 6.15 -16.13
N GLU A 101 16.50 6.12 -17.45
CA GLU A 101 16.70 7.32 -18.27
C GLU A 101 15.47 8.24 -18.24
N ILE A 102 14.27 7.66 -18.32
CA ILE A 102 13.01 8.40 -18.26
C ILE A 102 12.73 8.88 -16.84
N LYS A 103 13.00 8.06 -15.81
CA LYS A 103 12.91 8.49 -14.40
C LYS A 103 13.83 9.69 -14.13
N PHE A 104 15.03 9.69 -14.70
CA PHE A 104 15.98 10.79 -14.60
C PHE A 104 15.47 12.04 -15.32
N ALA A 105 15.05 11.89 -16.58
CA ALA A 105 14.55 12.99 -17.41
C ALA A 105 13.28 13.67 -16.86
N TRP A 106 12.48 12.99 -16.04
CA TRP A 106 11.32 13.60 -15.36
C TRP A 106 11.69 14.35 -14.07
N LYS A 107 12.89 14.14 -13.52
CA LYS A 107 13.31 14.72 -12.25
C LYS A 107 14.26 15.92 -12.40
N ILE A 108 15.04 15.94 -13.47
CA ILE A 108 16.07 16.95 -13.78
C ILE A 108 15.67 17.68 -15.06
#